data_AF-A0A380NYA5-F1
#
_entry.id   AF-A0A380NYA5-F1
#
_cell.length_a   1.000
_cell.length_b   1.000
_cell.length_c   1.000
_cell.angle_alpha   90.00
_cell.angle_beta   90.00
_cell.angle_gamma   90.00
#
_symmetry.space_group_name_H-M   'P 1'
#
loop_
_entity.id
_entity.type
_entity.pdbx_description
1 polymer ?
#
loop_
_entity_poly.entity_id
_entity_poly.type
_entity_poly.pdbx_seq_one_letter_code
_entity_poly.pdbx_strand_id
1 'polypeptide(L)'
;MTVGPDAHFIEALLQDLPSQVTVKQANDILTCLTREHVLTEHEKCLVQTLLSKETLEVLAMQDAQAQLRARLLSQLLNRLRFESERE
;
A
#
# COMPACT_ATOMS: atom_id res chain seq x y z
N MET A 1 -9.92 -1.83 24.16
CA MET A 1 -9.71 -1.18 22.86
C MET A 1 -9.93 -2.25 21.82
N THR A 2 -11.10 -2.26 21.18
CA THR A 2 -11.44 -3.22 20.13
C THR A 2 -10.79 -2.71 18.86
N VAL A 3 -9.64 -3.30 18.51
CA VAL A 3 -8.98 -3.07 17.22
C VAL A 3 -9.98 -3.45 16.13
N GLY A 4 -10.36 -2.52 15.26
CA GLY A 4 -11.28 -2.80 14.16
C GLY A 4 -10.79 -3.96 13.28
N PRO A 5 -11.69 -4.69 12.61
CA PRO A 5 -11.32 -5.81 11.72
C PRO A 5 -10.27 -5.39 10.67
N ASP A 6 -10.27 -4.12 10.28
CA ASP A 6 -9.37 -3.53 9.30
C ASP A 6 -7.91 -3.48 9.76
N ALA A 7 -7.66 -3.22 11.05
CA ALA A 7 -6.30 -3.08 11.56
C ALA A 7 -5.55 -4.42 11.62
N HIS A 8 -6.22 -5.54 11.92
CA HIS A 8 -5.61 -6.88 11.85
C HIS A 8 -5.32 -7.28 10.40
N PHE A 9 -6.23 -6.94 9.47
CA PHE A 9 -6.02 -7.18 8.04
C PHE A 9 -4.82 -6.39 7.51
N ILE A 10 -4.72 -5.10 7.86
CA ILE A 10 -3.59 -4.24 7.49
C ILE A 10 -2.28 -4.74 8.09
N GLU A 11 -2.30 -5.22 9.35
CA GLU A 11 -1.11 -5.77 10.01
C GLU A 11 -0.59 -7.04 9.32
N ALA A 12 -1.48 -7.96 8.92
CA ALA A 12 -1.11 -9.12 8.14
C ALA A 12 -0.48 -8.73 6.79
N LEU A 13 -1.10 -7.75 6.11
CA LEU A 13 -0.58 -7.20 4.85
C LEU A 13 0.79 -6.53 4.99
N LEU A 14 1.06 -5.89 6.13
CA LEU A 14 2.37 -5.30 6.45
C LEU A 14 3.43 -6.36 6.67
N GLN A 15 3.11 -7.46 7.35
CA GLN A 15 4.06 -8.55 7.62
C GLN A 15 4.42 -9.33 6.36
N ASP A 16 3.46 -9.51 5.45
CA ASP A 16 3.68 -10.23 4.19
C ASP A 16 4.29 -9.35 3.08
N LEU A 17 4.47 -8.05 3.33
CA LEU A 17 4.95 -7.15 2.30
C LEU A 17 6.44 -7.41 1.97
N PRO A 18 6.77 -7.77 0.72
CA PRO A 18 8.16 -7.99 0.33
C PRO A 18 8.95 -6.69 0.31
N SER A 19 10.27 -6.78 0.48
CA SER A 19 11.20 -5.64 0.40
C SER A 19 11.26 -4.98 -0.98
N GLN A 20 10.73 -5.65 -2.01
CA GLN A 20 10.58 -5.17 -3.37
C GLN A 20 9.17 -5.45 -3.87
N VAL A 21 8.50 -4.42 -4.36
CA VAL A 21 7.12 -4.52 -4.85
C VAL A 21 7.08 -4.07 -6.31
N THR A 22 6.58 -4.96 -7.17
CA THR A 22 6.29 -4.65 -8.57
C THR A 22 5.00 -3.82 -8.68
N VAL A 23 4.80 -3.15 -9.83
CA VAL A 23 3.56 -2.41 -10.11
C VAL A 23 2.33 -3.32 -9.99
N LYS A 24 2.44 -4.56 -10.48
CA LYS A 24 1.36 -5.55 -10.40
C LYS A 24 1.01 -5.87 -8.94
N GLN A 25 2.01 -6.21 -8.13
CA GLN A 25 1.79 -6.50 -6.71
C GLN A 25 1.17 -5.32 -5.95
N ALA A 26 1.62 -4.09 -6.22
CA ALA A 26 0.99 -2.92 -5.63
C ALA A 26 -0.48 -2.76 -6.06
N ASN A 27 -0.79 -2.96 -7.35
CA ASN A 27 -2.18 -2.93 -7.83
C ASN A 27 -3.05 -4.00 -7.19
N ASP A 28 -2.51 -5.20 -7.00
CA ASP A 28 -3.22 -6.31 -6.35
C ASP A 28 -3.52 -5.95 -4.88
N ILE A 29 -2.53 -5.41 -4.15
CA ILE A 29 -2.69 -4.95 -2.77
C ILE A 29 -3.72 -3.83 -2.67
N LEU A 30 -3.64 -2.80 -3.52
CA LEU A 30 -4.60 -1.70 -3.52
C LEU A 30 -6.02 -2.17 -3.86
N THR A 31 -6.16 -3.14 -4.75
CA THR A 31 -7.46 -3.73 -5.07
C THR A 31 -8.03 -4.51 -3.88
N CYS A 32 -7.19 -5.22 -3.12
CA CYS A 32 -7.61 -5.83 -1.87
C CYS A 32 -8.08 -4.78 -0.85
N LEU A 33 -7.31 -3.71 -0.63
CA LEU A 33 -7.69 -2.64 0.31
C LEU A 33 -9.02 -1.97 -0.07
N THR A 34 -9.27 -1.74 -1.36
CA THR A 34 -10.55 -1.17 -1.81
C THR A 34 -11.71 -2.14 -1.69
N ARG A 35 -11.49 -3.43 -1.94
CA ARG A 35 -12.52 -4.47 -1.76
C ARG A 35 -12.94 -4.60 -0.29
N GLU A 36 -12.00 -4.50 0.64
CA GLU A 36 -12.28 -4.51 2.08
C GLU A 36 -12.74 -3.14 2.60
N HIS A 37 -13.08 -2.18 1.73
CA HIS A 37 -13.54 -0.84 2.07
C HIS A 37 -12.57 0.02 2.90
N VAL A 38 -11.29 -0.36 2.97
CA VAL A 38 -10.22 0.41 3.62
C VAL A 38 -9.84 1.64 2.79
N LEU A 39 -9.92 1.53 1.46
CA LEU A 39 -9.70 2.63 0.53
C LEU A 39 -10.93 2.84 -0.36
N THR A 40 -11.22 4.08 -0.70
CA THR A 40 -12.13 4.41 -1.80
C THR A 40 -11.47 4.15 -3.15
N GLU A 41 -12.28 4.02 -4.22
CA GLU A 41 -11.77 3.92 -5.60
C GLU A 41 -10.94 5.15 -6.00
N HIS A 42 -11.28 6.32 -5.47
CA HIS A 42 -10.52 7.55 -5.74
C HIS A 42 -9.12 7.50 -5.09
N GLU A 43 -9.04 7.11 -3.82
CA GLU A 43 -7.76 6.95 -3.12
C GLU A 43 -6.89 5.88 -3.78
N LYS A 44 -7.49 4.76 -4.18
CA LYS A 44 -6.81 3.73 -4.99
C LYS A 44 -6.19 4.34 -6.24
N CYS A 45 -6.95 5.10 -7.03
CA CYS A 45 -6.45 5.71 -8.26
C CYS A 45 -5.26 6.66 -8.01
N LEU A 46 -5.34 7.48 -6.95
CA LEU A 46 -4.24 8.37 -6.55
C LEU A 46 -2.98 7.58 -6.16
N VAL A 47 -3.13 6.56 -5.32
CA VAL A 47 -1.99 5.74 -4.88
C VAL A 47 -1.42 4.93 -6.05
N GLN A 48 -2.26 4.38 -6.94
CA GLN A 48 -1.79 3.70 -8.15
C GLN A 48 -0.93 4.60 -9.02
N THR A 49 -1.33 5.87 -9.17
CA THR A 49 -0.55 6.87 -9.92
C THR A 49 0.80 7.11 -9.25
N LEU A 50 0.82 7.32 -7.92
CA LEU A 50 2.04 7.53 -7.14
C LEU A 50 3.02 6.35 -7.22
N LEU A 51 2.49 5.12 -7.29
CA LEU A 51 3.28 3.89 -7.38
C LEU A 51 3.54 3.43 -8.81
N SER A 52 3.15 4.21 -9.82
CA SER A 52 3.35 3.86 -11.24
C SER A 52 4.83 3.74 -11.59
N LYS A 53 5.12 3.13 -12.73
CA LYS A 53 6.50 3.04 -13.23
C LYS A 53 7.01 4.43 -13.61
N GLU A 54 6.16 5.19 -14.28
CA GLU A 54 6.40 6.52 -14.82
C GLU A 54 6.69 7.52 -13.70
N THR A 55 5.94 7.48 -12.59
CA THR A 55 6.17 8.37 -11.45
C THR A 55 7.47 8.04 -10.71
N LEU A 56 7.83 6.75 -10.61
CA LEU A 56 9.06 6.33 -9.94
C LEU A 56 10.28 6.31 -10.88
N GLU A 57 10.13 6.70 -12.15
CA GLU A 57 11.19 6.69 -13.15
C GLU A 57 12.37 7.62 -12.82
N VAL A 58 12.18 8.55 -11.88
CA VAL A 58 13.26 9.36 -11.28
C VAL A 58 14.40 8.49 -10.72
N LEU A 59 14.12 7.24 -10.37
CA LEU A 59 15.14 6.24 -10.06
C LEU A 59 15.49 5.47 -11.33
N ALA A 60 16.72 5.64 -11.82
CA ALA A 60 17.22 4.98 -13.04
C ALA A 60 17.22 3.43 -12.96
N MET A 61 17.23 2.86 -11.75
CA MET A 61 17.29 1.41 -11.52
C MET A 61 15.92 0.85 -11.15
N GLN A 62 15.47 -0.18 -11.85
CA GLN A 62 14.18 -0.83 -11.59
C GLN A 62 14.09 -1.42 -10.17
N ASP A 63 15.18 -1.96 -9.65
CA ASP A 63 15.22 -2.49 -8.28
C ASP A 63 14.99 -1.39 -7.24
N ALA A 64 15.58 -0.20 -7.46
CA ALA A 64 15.37 0.95 -6.60
C ALA A 64 13.91 1.44 -6.65
N GLN A 65 13.26 1.40 -7.83
CA GLN A 65 11.84 1.68 -7.96
C GLN A 65 10.97 0.68 -7.20
N ALA A 66 11.30 -0.62 -7.28
CA ALA A 66 10.57 -1.67 -6.58
C ALA A 66 10.71 -1.56 -5.05
N GLN A 67 11.90 -1.19 -4.56
CA GLN A 67 12.14 -0.92 -3.15
C GLN A 67 11.41 0.33 -2.67
N LEU A 68 11.45 1.41 -3.45
CA LEU A 68 10.71 2.64 -3.12
C LEU A 68 9.21 2.38 -3.07
N ARG A 69 8.67 1.62 -4.02
CA ARG A 69 7.26 1.20 -4.01
C ARG A 69 6.89 0.42 -2.74
N ALA A 70 7.73 -0.54 -2.33
CA ALA A 70 7.53 -1.28 -1.09
C ALA A 70 7.49 -0.35 0.13
N ARG A 71 8.43 0.60 0.21
CA ARG A 71 8.49 1.58 1.31
C ARG A 71 7.28 2.49 1.34
N LEU A 72 6.87 3.05 0.20
CA LEU A 72 5.70 3.92 0.09
C LEU A 72 4.42 3.19 0.49
N LEU A 73 4.25 1.95 0.01
CA LEU A 73 3.09 1.13 0.35
C LEU A 73 3.09 0.74 1.83
N SER A 74 4.24 0.41 2.40
CA SER A 74 4.38 0.17 3.85
C SER A 74 4.02 1.42 4.67
N GLN A 75 4.43 2.62 4.25
CA GLN A 75 4.04 3.86 4.95
C GLN A 75 2.54 4.12 4.87
N LEU A 76 1.91 3.88 3.72
CA LEU A 76 0.47 3.99 3.56
C LEU A 76 -0.27 3.01 4.48
N LEU A 77 0.10 1.74 4.45
CA LEU A 77 -0.50 0.70 5.30
C LEU A 77 -0.34 1.04 6.79
N ASN A 78 0.84 1.50 7.22
CA ASN A 78 1.04 1.95 8.60
C ASN A 78 0.08 3.09 8.98
N ARG A 79 -0.09 4.08 8.09
CA ARG A 79 -1.02 5.19 8.34
C ARG A 79 -2.47 4.71 8.46
N LEU A 80 -2.91 3.84 7.55
CA LEU A 80 -4.25 3.26 7.59
C LEU A 80 -4.48 2.48 8.89
N ARG A 81 -3.49 1.70 9.34
CA ARG A 81 -3.56 0.99 10.62
C ARG A 81 -3.79 1.95 11.79
N PHE A 82 -3.03 3.04 11.86
CA PHE A 82 -3.19 4.04 12.92
C PHE A 82 -4.53 4.78 12.85
N GLU A 83 -5.07 5.00 11.66
CA GLU A 83 -6.41 5.59 11.50
C GLU A 83 -7.48 4.62 12.03
N SER A 84 -7.39 3.32 11.67
CA SER A 84 -8.30 2.27 12.17
C SER A 84 -8.19 1.97 13.67
N GLU A 85 -7.06 2.28 14.33
CA GLU A 85 -6.87 2.13 15.78
C GLU A 85 -7.49 3.30 16.59
N ARG A 86 -7.78 4.42 15.93
CA ARG A 86 -8.30 5.64 16.56
C ARG A 86 -9.82 5.76 16.49
N GLU A 87 -10.47 5.01 15.60
CA GLU A 87 -11.92 4.83 15.50
C GLU A 87 -12.43 3.74 16.45
#